data_AF-A0A6N4X8Z0-F1
#
_entry.id   AF-A0A6N4X8Z0-F1
#
_cell.length_a   1.000
_cell.length_b   1.000
_cell.length_c   1.000
_cell.angle_alpha   90.00
_cell.angle_beta   90.00
_cell.angle_gamma   90.00
#
_symmetry.space_group_name_H-M   'P 1'
#
loop_
_entity.id
_entity.type
_entity.pdbx_description
1 polymer ?
#
loop_
_entity_poly.entity_id
_entity_poly.type
_entity_poly.pdbx_seq_one_letter_code
_entity_poly.pdbx_strand_id
1 'polypeptide(L)'
;MEIKTRYSVRDLVSDNLEIFFKLDVLGIKNINTAIDYLSIYETYQKYSWIRKKSDREKVVADQCKISVISVKRALSLMNQELIIENKNPTMK
;
A
#
# COMPACT_ATOMS: atom_id res chain seq x y z
N MET A 1 -6.61 11.76 26.50
CA MET A 1 -6.40 10.44 25.85
C MET A 1 -5.27 9.76 26.60
N GLU A 2 -5.59 8.83 27.51
CA GLU A 2 -4.58 8.09 28.25
C GLU A 2 -3.96 7.03 27.33
N ILE A 3 -2.66 7.12 27.09
CA ILE A 3 -1.93 6.04 26.41
C ILE A 3 -1.75 4.92 27.45
N LYS A 4 -2.69 3.97 27.49
CA LYS A 4 -2.71 2.86 28.46
C LYS A 4 -1.69 1.75 28.18
N THR A 5 -1.00 1.78 27.04
CA THR A 5 -0.05 0.75 26.66
C THR A 5 1.19 1.39 26.04
N ARG A 6 2.35 1.17 26.66
CA ARG A 6 3.64 1.54 26.09
C ARG A 6 4.14 0.37 25.26
N TYR A 7 4.31 0.59 23.96
CA TYR A 7 4.98 -0.37 23.08
C TYR A 7 6.40 0.11 22.82
N SER A 8 7.38 -0.79 22.91
CA SER A 8 8.69 -0.53 22.32
C SER A 8 8.64 -0.77 20.81
N VAL A 9 9.61 -0.20 20.08
CA VAL A 9 9.76 -0.48 18.63
C VAL A 9 9.90 -1.98 18.38
N ARG A 10 10.61 -2.70 19.25
CA ARG A 10 10.77 -4.15 19.18
C ARG A 10 9.41 -4.85 19.22
N ASP A 11 8.54 -4.48 20.17
CA ASP A 11 7.26 -5.14 20.34
C ASP A 11 6.37 -4.92 19.11
N LEU A 12 6.33 -3.70 18.56
CA LEU A 12 5.60 -3.41 17.32
C LEU A 12 6.15 -4.19 16.13
N VAL A 13 7.47 -4.33 16.00
CA VAL A 13 8.07 -5.09 14.90
C VAL A 13 7.78 -6.58 15.04
N SER A 14 7.87 -7.13 16.24
CA SER A 14 7.55 -8.53 16.50
C SER A 14 6.08 -8.84 16.23
N ASP A 15 5.16 -7.99 16.69
CA ASP A 15 3.72 -8.19 16.51
C ASP A 15 3.28 -8.06 15.03
N ASN A 16 4.05 -7.34 14.21
CA ASN A 16 3.71 -7.05 12.81
C ASN A 16 4.67 -7.69 11.79
N LEU A 17 5.53 -8.63 12.21
CA LEU A 17 6.59 -9.20 11.37
C LEU A 17 6.03 -9.83 10.08
N GLU A 18 4.93 -10.56 10.19
CA GLU A 18 4.28 -11.21 9.05
C GLU A 18 3.72 -10.17 8.05
N ILE A 19 3.14 -9.08 8.55
CA ILE A 19 2.63 -8.00 7.71
C ILE A 19 3.79 -7.32 6.96
N PHE A 20 4.88 -7.02 7.68
CA PHE A 20 6.05 -6.42 7.05
C PHE A 20 6.67 -7.33 5.99
N PHE A 21 6.72 -8.64 6.25
CA PHE A 21 7.17 -9.60 5.24
C PHE A 21 6.26 -9.61 4.01
N LYS A 22 4.93 -9.65 4.19
CA LYS A 22 3.97 -9.61 3.06
C LYS A 22 4.10 -8.31 2.25
N LEU A 23 4.24 -7.17 2.91
CA LEU A 23 4.46 -5.87 2.27
C LEU A 23 5.79 -5.86 1.50
N ASP A 24 6.84 -6.42 2.10
CA ASP A 24 8.17 -6.51 1.48
C ASP A 24 8.16 -7.36 0.20
N VAL A 25 7.44 -8.48 0.22
CA VAL A 25 7.22 -9.37 -0.94
C VAL A 25 6.43 -8.66 -2.04
N LEU A 26 5.46 -7.80 -1.67
CA LEU A 26 4.72 -6.93 -2.59
C LEU A 26 5.53 -5.70 -3.06
N GLY A 27 6.81 -5.61 -2.69
CA GLY A 27 7.71 -4.53 -3.13
C GLY A 27 7.59 -3.23 -2.33
N ILE A 28 6.83 -3.20 -1.23
CA ILE A 28 6.76 -2.07 -0.30
C ILE A 28 7.90 -2.20 0.71
N LYS A 29 9.01 -1.49 0.44
CA LYS A 29 10.21 -1.50 1.31
C LYS A 29 10.18 -0.43 2.41
N ASN A 30 9.26 0.53 2.33
CA ASN A 30 9.18 1.66 3.23
C ASN A 30 7.71 1.96 3.58
N ILE A 31 7.43 2.08 4.89
CA ILE A 31 6.10 2.41 5.42
C ILE A 31 5.58 3.74 4.86
N ASN A 32 6.44 4.76 4.72
CA ASN A 32 6.04 6.04 4.15
C ASN A 32 5.54 5.86 2.71
N THR A 33 6.20 5.02 1.91
CA THR A 33 5.74 4.71 0.54
C THR A 33 4.39 4.00 0.55
N ALA A 34 4.16 3.10 1.51
CA ALA A 34 2.86 2.42 1.67
C ALA A 34 1.74 3.45 1.93
N ILE A 35 1.99 4.36 2.87
CA ILE A 35 1.04 5.42 3.27
C ILE A 35 0.78 6.37 2.10
N ASP A 36 1.83 6.83 1.41
CA ASP A 36 1.71 7.72 0.27
C ASP A 36 0.89 7.10 -0.86
N TYR A 37 1.17 5.83 -1.20
CA TYR A 37 0.46 5.12 -2.26
C TYR A 37 -1.01 4.86 -1.88
N LEU A 38 -1.30 4.60 -0.61
CA LEU A 38 -2.66 4.42 -0.13
C LEU A 38 -3.43 5.74 -0.26
N SER A 39 -2.84 6.86 0.16
CA SER A 39 -3.43 8.20 0.01
C SER A 39 -3.74 8.55 -1.45
N ILE A 40 -2.82 8.23 -2.37
CA ILE A 40 -3.04 8.40 -3.82
C ILE A 40 -4.20 7.52 -4.30
N TYR A 41 -4.24 6.25 -3.89
CA TYR A 41 -5.27 5.30 -4.29
C TYR A 41 -6.65 5.74 -3.80
N GLU A 42 -6.79 6.12 -2.53
CA GLU A 42 -8.03 6.64 -1.95
C GLU A 42 -8.48 7.92 -2.65
N THR A 43 -7.54 8.82 -2.97
CA THR A 43 -7.83 10.02 -3.75
C THR A 43 -8.35 9.66 -5.15
N TYR A 44 -7.76 8.67 -5.80
CA TYR A 44 -8.26 8.15 -7.07
C TYR A 44 -9.67 7.56 -6.97
N GLN A 45 -10.01 6.88 -5.87
CA GLN A 45 -11.37 6.38 -5.63
C GLN A 45 -12.40 7.50 -5.39
N LYS A 46 -12.01 8.60 -4.72
CA LYS A 46 -12.86 9.79 -4.54
C LYS A 46 -13.28 10.41 -5.88
N TYR A 47 -12.41 10.32 -6.90
CA TYR A 47 -12.70 10.80 -8.25
C TYR A 47 -13.30 9.72 -9.17
N SER A 48 -13.93 8.68 -8.62
CA SER A 48 -14.55 7.57 -9.37
C SER A 48 -15.60 8.01 -10.41
N TRP A 49 -16.18 9.19 -10.24
CA TRP A 49 -17.11 9.81 -11.18
C TRP A 49 -16.46 10.25 -12.51
N ILE A 50 -15.14 10.46 -12.56
CA ILE A 50 -14.40 10.73 -13.80
C ILE A 50 -14.23 9.42 -14.57
N ARG A 51 -15.06 9.17 -15.60
CA ARG A 51 -15.09 7.88 -16.32
C ARG A 51 -13.77 7.54 -17.03
N LYS A 52 -13.11 8.53 -17.62
CA LYS A 52 -11.88 8.30 -18.38
C LYS A 52 -10.69 8.19 -17.44
N LYS A 53 -10.11 7.00 -17.35
CA LYS A 53 -8.97 6.67 -16.48
C LYS A 53 -7.83 7.68 -16.57
N SER A 54 -7.37 8.02 -17.78
CA SER A 54 -6.25 8.94 -17.96
C SER A 54 -6.54 10.38 -17.52
N ASP A 55 -7.80 10.82 -17.61
CA ASP A 55 -8.19 12.15 -17.12
C ASP A 55 -8.29 12.14 -15.58
N ARG A 56 -8.77 11.03 -14.99
CA ARG A 56 -8.75 10.82 -13.54
C ARG A 56 -7.33 10.81 -12.98
N GLU A 57 -6.41 10.10 -13.64
CA GLU A 57 -5.00 10.05 -13.25
C GLU A 57 -4.36 11.44 -13.23
N LYS A 58 -4.72 12.32 -14.18
CA LYS A 58 -4.23 13.72 -14.22
C LYS A 58 -4.79 14.56 -13.07
N VAL A 59 -6.08 14.44 -12.78
CA VAL A 59 -6.71 15.15 -11.65
C VAL A 59 -6.09 14.74 -10.32
N VAL A 60 -5.86 13.44 -10.13
CA VAL A 60 -5.20 12.92 -8.92
C VAL A 60 -3.76 13.39 -8.83
N ALA A 61 -3.03 13.39 -9.95
CA ALA A 61 -1.65 13.88 -9.99
C ALA A 61 -1.56 15.36 -9.56
N ASP A 62 -2.47 16.21 -10.05
CA ASP A 62 -2.52 17.61 -9.64
C ASP A 62 -2.97 17.79 -8.18
N GLN A 63 -3.98 17.04 -7.73
CA GLN A 63 -4.46 17.09 -6.35
C GLN A 63 -3.38 16.69 -5.34
N CYS A 64 -2.65 15.61 -5.65
CA CYS A 64 -1.58 15.09 -4.79
C CYS A 64 -0.23 15.80 -5.02
N LYS A 65 -0.13 16.72 -5.99
CA LYS A 65 1.10 17.43 -6.36
C LYS A 65 2.26 16.48 -6.72
N ILE A 66 1.95 15.46 -7.52
CA ILE A 66 2.89 14.44 -8.00
C ILE A 66 2.79 14.25 -9.51
N SER A 67 3.69 13.46 -10.08
CA SER A 67 3.61 13.07 -11.49
C SER A 67 2.50 12.05 -11.74
N VAL A 68 1.91 12.06 -12.95
CA VAL A 68 0.99 11.00 -13.41
C VAL A 68 1.65 9.62 -13.38
N ILE A 69 2.97 9.55 -13.61
CA ILE A 69 3.74 8.29 -13.53
C ILE A 69 3.69 7.74 -12.09
N SER A 70 3.83 8.62 -11.09
CA SER A 70 3.72 8.23 -9.68
C SER A 70 2.32 7.71 -9.35
N VAL A 71 1.26 8.34 -9.87
CA VAL A 71 -0.12 7.84 -9.72
C VAL A 71 -0.26 6.44 -10.30
N LYS A 72 0.22 6.22 -11.53
CA LYS A 72 0.16 4.91 -12.19
C LYS A 72 0.89 3.83 -11.40
N ARG A 73 2.06 4.15 -10.84
CA ARG A 73 2.83 3.22 -9.99
C ARG A 73 2.07 2.88 -8.72
N ALA A 74 1.52 3.87 -8.03
CA ALA A 74 0.70 3.65 -6.83
C ALA A 74 -0.51 2.77 -7.13
N LEU A 75 -1.26 3.06 -8.21
CA LEU A 75 -2.40 2.24 -8.63
C LEU A 75 -1.99 0.83 -9.02
N SER A 76 -0.87 0.67 -9.74
CA SER A 76 -0.38 -0.64 -10.12
C SER A 76 -0.05 -1.48 -8.89
N LEU A 77 0.63 -0.89 -7.90
CA LEU A 77 1.08 -1.59 -6.70
C LEU A 77 -0.10 -1.90 -5.75
N MET A 78 -1.02 -0.96 -5.55
CA MET A 78 -2.17 -1.13 -4.66
C MET A 78 -3.22 -2.12 -5.16
N ASN A 79 -3.19 -2.49 -6.44
CA ASN A 79 -4.03 -3.56 -7.00
C ASN A 79 -3.27 -4.89 -7.15
N GLN A 80 -2.03 -5.01 -6.64
CA GLN A 80 -1.33 -6.30 -6.64
C GLN A 80 -1.93 -7.25 -5.61
N GLU A 81 -2.03 -8.52 -5.97
CA GLU A 81 -2.46 -9.59 -5.10
C GLU A 81 -1.27 -10.51 -4.80
N LEU A 82 -1.12 -10.89 -3.52
CA LEU A 82 -0.15 -11.89 -3.10
C LEU A 82 -0.84 -13.25 -2.94
N ILE A 83 -0.47 -14.20 -3.80
CA ILE A 83 -0.92 -15.60 -3.67
C ILE A 83 0.17 -16.37 -2.94
N ILE A 84 -0.10 -16.73 -1.68
CA ILE A 84 0.78 -17.61 -0.89
C ILE A 84 0.19 -19.01 -0.95
N GLU A 85 0.80 -19.90 -1.73
CA GLU A 85 0.45 -21.32 -1.72
C GLU A 85 1.11 -22.00 -0.52
N ASN A 86 0.30 -22.58 0.37
CA ASN A 86 0.80 -23.46 1.42
C ASN A 86 1.31 -24.75 0.76
N LYS A 87 2.61 -24.83 0.47
CA LYS A 87 3.21 -26.14 0.18
C LYS A 87 3.22 -26.94 1.48
N ASN A 88 2.40 -27.99 1.54
CA ASN A 88 2.51 -29.02 2.56
C ASN A 88 3.94 -29.58 2.53
N PRO A 89 4.72 -29.50 3.62
CA PRO A 89 6.11 -29.98 3.65
C PRO A 89 6.25 -31.51 3.61
N THR A 90 5.16 -32.26 3.48
CA THR A 90 5.12 -33.75 3.55
C THR A 90 5.17 -34.48 2.20
N MET A 91 5.61 -33.84 1.12
CA MET A 91 5.89 -34.57 -0.14
C MET A 91 7.34 -34.39 -0.61
N LYS A 92 8.25 -35.13 0.02
CA LYS A 92 9.09 -36.18 -0.59
C LYS A 92 10.05 -36.77 0.43
#